data_AF-A0A838HY92-F1
#
_entry.id   AF-A0A838HY92-F1
#
_cell.length_a   1.000
_cell.length_b   1.000
_cell.length_c   1.000
_cell.angle_alpha   90.00
_cell.angle_beta   90.00
_cell.angle_gamma   90.00
#
_symmetry.space_group_name_H-M   'P 1'
#
loop_
_entity.id
_entity.type
_entity.pdbx_description
1 polymer ?
#
loop_
_entity_poly.entity_id
_entity_poly.type
_entity_poly.pdbx_seq_one_letter_code
_entity_poly.pdbx_strand_id
1 'polypeptide(L)'
;MRRALTVAAVVGFESYLYWQYAAHGAQFHYFIHGFTGVAAGVAVLVLVRGGRVSTRGPALDVVLAAAAGRLLSAMPDVLFLAADLPHERWMDVFVAHISVHFVPAPVAATFTVFVLAVAGATAAALGRRLAGLVTAGAAVVLLVVGLAARAPIPRTLEEVRERPGIALRCPLLASAAIPPSLRRPSSNV
;
A
#
# COMPACT_ATOMS: atom_id res chain seq x y z
N MET A 1 22.92 -12.81 13.19
CA MET A 1 23.24 -12.18 11.89
C MET A 1 22.06 -12.14 10.92
N ARG A 2 21.47 -13.27 10.49
CA ARG A 2 20.36 -13.25 9.49
C ARG A 2 19.20 -12.30 9.79
N ARG A 3 18.66 -12.32 11.02
CA ARG A 3 17.56 -11.41 11.43
C ARG A 3 17.96 -9.93 11.36
N ALA A 4 19.18 -9.60 11.78
CA ALA A 4 19.70 -8.24 11.73
C ALA A 4 19.83 -7.75 10.27
N LEU A 5 20.31 -8.61 9.37
CA LEU A 5 20.38 -8.31 7.94
C LEU A 5 18.98 -8.12 7.34
N THR A 6 18.00 -8.95 7.69
CA THR A 6 16.61 -8.78 7.23
C THR A 6 16.03 -7.45 7.70
N VAL A 7 16.20 -7.10 8.98
CA VAL A 7 15.71 -5.83 9.52
C VAL A 7 16.41 -4.65 8.84
N ALA A 8 17.74 -4.69 8.69
CA ALA A 8 18.49 -3.65 8.00
C ALA A 8 18.04 -3.48 6.54
N ALA A 9 17.80 -4.60 5.83
CA ALA A 9 17.30 -4.57 4.46
C ALA A 9 15.90 -3.95 4.37
N VAL A 10 14.98 -4.33 5.26
CA VAL A 10 13.62 -3.74 5.31
C VAL A 10 13.67 -2.25 5.63
N VAL A 11 14.45 -1.84 6.64
CA VAL A 11 14.60 -0.42 7.00
C VAL A 11 15.21 0.38 5.86
N GLY A 12 16.26 -0.15 5.20
CA GLY A 12 16.88 0.49 4.05
C GLY A 12 15.91 0.64 2.88
N PHE A 13 15.13 -0.41 2.59
CA PHE A 13 14.11 -0.38 1.55
C PHE A 13 12.99 0.64 1.84
N GLU A 14 12.42 0.64 3.04
CA GLU A 14 11.37 1.62 3.40
C GLU A 14 11.91 3.05 3.43
N SER A 15 13.15 3.26 3.88
CA SER A 15 13.78 4.59 3.87
C SER A 15 14.00 5.10 2.45
N TYR A 16 14.48 4.23 1.55
CA TYR A 16 14.64 4.55 0.13
C TYR A 16 13.31 4.86 -0.53
N LEU A 17 12.28 4.03 -0.31
CA LEU A 17 10.94 4.29 -0.83
C LEU A 17 10.40 5.62 -0.31
N TYR A 18 10.44 5.85 1.01
CA TYR A 18 9.97 7.12 1.59
C TYR A 18 10.66 8.32 0.97
N TRP A 19 11.99 8.25 0.80
CA TRP A 19 12.75 9.31 0.14
C TRP A 19 12.28 9.55 -1.30
N GLN A 20 12.05 8.49 -2.08
CA GLN A 20 11.53 8.61 -3.45
C GLN A 20 10.15 9.28 -3.49
N TYR A 21 9.22 8.87 -2.64
CA TYR A 21 7.91 9.52 -2.55
C TYR A 21 8.02 10.98 -2.09
N ALA A 22 8.87 11.26 -1.09
CA ALA A 22 9.07 12.62 -0.59
C ALA A 22 9.67 13.56 -1.66
N ALA A 23 10.62 13.07 -2.47
CA ALA A 23 11.20 13.82 -3.57
C ALA A 23 10.17 14.24 -4.64
N HIS A 24 9.06 13.51 -4.74
CA HIS A 24 7.96 13.78 -5.67
C HIS A 24 6.73 14.42 -5.00
N GLY A 25 6.80 14.80 -3.71
CA GLY A 25 5.66 15.35 -2.97
C GLY A 25 4.51 14.33 -2.77
N ALA A 26 4.83 13.04 -2.85
CA ALA A 26 3.90 11.92 -2.86
C ALA A 26 3.93 11.10 -1.56
N GLN A 27 4.29 11.70 -0.41
CA GLN A 27 4.36 11.01 0.89
C GLN A 27 3.02 10.35 1.26
N PHE A 28 1.91 10.93 0.80
CA PHE A 28 0.58 10.35 0.92
C PHE A 28 0.49 8.94 0.31
N HIS A 29 1.08 8.69 -0.87
CA HIS A 29 1.12 7.38 -1.52
C HIS A 29 1.94 6.38 -0.71
N TYR A 30 3.08 6.82 -0.18
CA TYR A 30 3.90 5.99 0.70
C TYR A 30 3.05 5.41 1.84
N PHE A 31 2.26 6.24 2.52
CA PHE A 31 1.43 5.79 3.63
C PHE A 31 0.26 4.89 3.19
N ILE A 32 -0.48 5.25 2.14
CA ILE A 32 -1.62 4.45 1.68
C ILE A 32 -1.18 3.06 1.23
N HIS A 33 -0.17 2.96 0.36
CA HIS A 33 0.34 1.67 -0.11
C HIS A 33 1.10 0.95 1.00
N GLY A 34 1.72 1.69 1.90
CA GLY A 34 2.34 1.19 3.11
C GLY A 34 1.34 0.43 3.98
N PHE A 35 0.34 1.13 4.46
CA PHE A 35 -0.69 0.58 5.34
C PHE A 35 -1.49 -0.52 4.65
N THR A 36 -1.98 -0.27 3.44
CA THR A 36 -2.83 -1.25 2.73
C THR A 36 -2.06 -2.52 2.39
N GLY A 37 -0.84 -2.38 1.86
CA GLY A 37 0.00 -3.51 1.50
C GLY A 37 0.39 -4.36 2.71
N VAL A 38 0.91 -3.72 3.77
CA VAL A 38 1.26 -4.44 5.01
C VAL A 38 0.03 -5.12 5.61
N ALA A 39 -1.11 -4.42 5.68
CA ALA A 39 -2.33 -4.99 6.22
C ALA A 39 -2.80 -6.20 5.42
N ALA A 40 -2.78 -6.14 4.08
CA ALA A 40 -3.18 -7.23 3.22
C ALA A 40 -2.29 -8.47 3.44
N GLY A 41 -0.96 -8.30 3.43
CA GLY A 41 -0.03 -9.40 3.65
C GLY A 41 -0.20 -10.06 5.02
N VAL A 42 -0.32 -9.25 6.08
CA VAL A 42 -0.51 -9.74 7.44
C VAL A 42 -1.88 -10.42 7.62
N ALA A 43 -2.95 -9.84 7.10
CA ALA A 43 -4.29 -10.43 7.17
C ALA A 43 -4.34 -11.78 6.44
N VAL A 44 -3.77 -11.86 5.23
CA VAL A 44 -3.67 -13.12 4.47
C VAL A 44 -2.91 -14.18 5.27
N LEU A 45 -1.77 -13.85 5.88
CA LEU A 45 -1.03 -14.78 6.74
C LEU A 45 -1.90 -15.34 7.87
N VAL A 46 -2.60 -14.47 8.60
CA VAL A 46 -3.46 -14.87 9.74
C VAL A 46 -4.59 -15.77 9.27
N LEU A 47 -5.27 -15.40 8.18
CA LEU A 47 -6.41 -16.14 7.63
C LEU A 47 -5.99 -17.51 7.08
N VAL A 48 -4.94 -17.57 6.24
CA VAL A 48 -4.43 -18.81 5.63
C VAL A 48 -3.92 -19.78 6.70
N ARG A 49 -3.29 -19.28 7.77
CA ARG A 49 -2.85 -20.14 8.88
C ARG A 49 -3.95 -20.47 9.89
N GLY A 50 -5.19 -20.07 9.66
CA GLY A 50 -6.30 -20.33 10.57
C GLY A 50 -6.06 -19.77 11.97
N GLY A 51 -5.44 -18.59 12.07
CA GLY A 51 -5.07 -17.94 13.33
C GLY A 51 -3.92 -18.63 14.08
N ARG A 52 -3.21 -19.59 13.46
CA ARG A 52 -2.05 -20.27 14.06
C ARG A 52 -0.77 -19.54 13.69
N VAL A 53 -0.47 -18.49 14.43
CA VAL A 53 0.81 -17.75 14.34
C VAL A 53 1.67 -18.17 15.54
N SER A 54 2.87 -18.72 15.30
CA SER A 54 3.69 -19.38 16.32
C SER A 54 4.50 -18.40 17.17
N THR A 55 4.41 -18.39 18.50
CA THR A 55 5.25 -17.55 19.40
C THR A 55 6.72 -17.95 19.47
N ARG A 56 7.09 -19.18 19.07
CA ARG A 56 8.48 -19.66 19.12
C ARG A 56 9.34 -19.20 17.93
N GLY A 57 8.72 -18.51 16.96
CA GLY A 57 9.39 -17.79 15.88
C GLY A 57 8.46 -16.92 15.01
N PRO A 58 7.58 -16.05 15.56
CA PRO A 58 6.51 -15.36 14.83
C PRO A 58 6.98 -14.11 14.09
N ALA A 59 8.11 -13.52 14.51
CA ALA A 59 8.49 -12.21 14.00
C ALA A 59 8.84 -12.27 12.52
N LEU A 60 9.52 -13.33 12.06
CA LEU A 60 9.98 -13.39 10.68
C LEU A 60 8.83 -13.61 9.70
N ASP A 61 7.90 -14.53 9.97
CA ASP A 61 6.78 -14.79 9.07
C ASP A 61 5.85 -13.57 8.92
N VAL A 62 5.57 -12.87 10.03
CA VAL A 62 4.76 -11.64 10.00
C VAL A 62 5.51 -10.53 9.26
N VAL A 63 6.81 -10.35 9.51
CA VAL A 63 7.63 -9.35 8.80
C VAL A 63 7.72 -9.67 7.31
N LEU A 64 7.90 -10.93 6.93
CA LEU A 64 7.95 -11.35 5.52
C LEU A 64 6.60 -11.17 4.85
N ALA A 65 5.49 -11.51 5.52
CA ALA A 65 4.15 -11.28 4.99
C ALA A 65 3.85 -9.78 4.83
N ALA A 66 4.23 -8.97 5.82
CA ALA A 66 4.13 -7.51 5.75
C ALA A 66 4.95 -6.94 4.58
N ALA A 67 6.21 -7.36 4.45
CA ALA A 67 7.10 -6.93 3.38
C ALA A 67 6.58 -7.37 2.00
N ALA A 68 6.09 -8.61 1.87
CA ALA A 68 5.51 -9.11 0.62
C ALA A 68 4.26 -8.32 0.22
N GLY A 69 3.36 -8.05 1.16
CA GLY A 69 2.17 -7.23 0.90
C GLY A 69 2.52 -5.78 0.56
N ARG A 70 3.52 -5.20 1.23
CA ARG A 70 4.06 -3.87 0.95
C ARG A 70 4.63 -3.77 -0.47
N LEU A 71 5.47 -4.73 -0.85
CA LEU A 71 6.04 -4.84 -2.20
C LEU A 71 4.94 -5.00 -3.25
N LEU A 72 3.95 -5.87 -2.99
CA LEU A 72 2.84 -6.08 -3.89
C LEU A 72 2.05 -4.78 -4.12
N SER A 73 1.71 -4.06 -3.04
CA SER A 73 0.94 -2.82 -3.16
C SER A 73 1.73 -1.66 -3.78
N ALA A 74 3.05 -1.60 -3.55
CA ALA A 74 3.94 -0.60 -4.13
C ALA A 74 4.41 -0.94 -5.55
N MET A 75 4.17 -2.16 -6.04
CA MET A 75 4.67 -2.62 -7.34
C MET A 75 4.32 -1.67 -8.49
N PRO A 76 3.10 -1.13 -8.62
CA PRO A 76 2.79 -0.15 -9.66
C PRO A 76 3.65 1.12 -9.59
N ASP A 77 3.98 1.60 -8.39
CA ASP A 77 4.83 2.78 -8.22
C ASP A 77 6.28 2.46 -8.60
N VAL A 78 6.76 1.24 -8.32
CA VAL A 78 8.08 0.79 -8.78
C VAL A 78 8.11 0.72 -10.32
N LEU A 79 7.05 0.20 -10.96
CA LEU A 79 6.94 0.16 -12.41
C LEU A 79 6.90 1.56 -13.02
N PHE A 80 6.19 2.50 -12.39
CA PHE A 80 6.19 3.90 -12.79
C PHE A 80 7.59 4.52 -12.67
N LEU A 81 8.24 4.39 -11.51
CA LEU A 81 9.56 4.99 -11.26
C LEU A 81 10.68 4.37 -12.11
N ALA A 82 10.62 3.07 -12.38
CA ALA A 82 11.70 2.34 -13.06
C ALA A 82 11.50 2.23 -14.58
N ALA A 83 10.25 2.25 -15.06
CA ALA A 83 9.93 2.00 -16.46
C ALA A 83 8.98 3.03 -17.09
N ASP A 84 8.68 4.13 -16.38
CA ASP A 84 7.75 5.20 -16.81
C ASP A 84 6.37 4.66 -17.25
N LEU A 85 5.97 3.52 -16.65
CA LEU A 85 4.67 2.91 -16.92
C LEU A 85 3.57 3.69 -16.18
N PRO A 86 2.65 4.35 -16.90
CA PRO A 86 1.62 5.16 -16.26
C PRO A 86 0.66 4.29 -15.44
N HIS A 87 0.10 4.88 -14.39
CA HIS A 87 -0.93 4.21 -13.61
C HIS A 87 -2.15 3.89 -14.47
N GLU A 88 -2.56 2.64 -14.48
CA GLU A 88 -3.64 2.13 -15.32
C GLU A 88 -4.57 1.23 -14.51
N ARG A 89 -5.85 1.14 -14.89
CA ARG A 89 -6.88 0.42 -14.10
C ARG A 89 -6.54 -1.04 -13.79
N TRP A 90 -5.82 -1.71 -14.68
CA TRP A 90 -5.39 -3.09 -14.45
C TRP A 90 -4.48 -3.21 -13.22
N MET A 91 -3.82 -2.13 -12.79
CA MET A 91 -2.98 -2.10 -11.60
C MET A 91 -3.77 -2.25 -10.28
N ASP A 92 -5.10 -2.19 -10.29
CA ASP A 92 -5.92 -2.52 -9.11
C ASP A 92 -5.77 -4.00 -8.66
N VAL A 93 -5.20 -4.87 -9.50
CA VAL A 93 -4.82 -6.23 -9.05
C VAL A 93 -3.75 -6.21 -7.94
N PHE A 94 -2.98 -5.12 -7.82
CA PHE A 94 -1.96 -4.90 -6.80
C PHE A 94 -2.56 -4.28 -5.54
N VAL A 95 -3.47 -5.01 -4.89
CA VAL A 95 -4.13 -4.59 -3.65
C VAL A 95 -4.96 -3.31 -3.84
N ALA A 96 -5.76 -3.26 -4.91
CA ALA A 96 -6.63 -2.12 -5.24
C ALA A 96 -5.86 -0.79 -5.32
N HIS A 97 -4.66 -0.83 -5.90
CA HIS A 97 -3.67 0.25 -5.91
C HIS A 97 -4.25 1.62 -6.27
N ILE A 98 -5.06 1.74 -7.33
CA ILE A 98 -5.66 3.02 -7.71
C ILE A 98 -6.90 3.27 -6.86
N SER A 99 -7.78 2.28 -6.76
CA SER A 99 -9.07 2.39 -6.06
C SER A 99 -8.94 2.82 -4.60
N VAL A 100 -7.87 2.43 -3.91
CA VAL A 100 -7.66 2.75 -2.48
C VAL A 100 -7.47 4.25 -2.23
N HIS A 101 -6.99 5.02 -3.21
CA HIS A 101 -6.86 6.49 -3.09
C HIS A 101 -8.20 7.22 -3.04
N PHE A 102 -9.27 6.54 -3.48
CA PHE A 102 -10.61 7.10 -3.61
C PHE A 102 -11.57 6.67 -2.50
N VAL A 103 -11.11 5.85 -1.54
CA VAL A 103 -11.94 5.53 -0.37
C VAL A 103 -12.11 6.77 0.52
N PRO A 104 -13.22 6.89 1.26
CA PRO A 104 -13.41 7.99 2.20
C PRO A 104 -12.28 8.05 3.23
N ALA A 105 -11.70 9.25 3.43
CA ALA A 105 -10.58 9.49 4.34
C ALA A 105 -9.44 8.43 4.21
N PRO A 106 -8.78 8.33 3.04
CA PRO A 106 -8.05 7.14 2.63
C PRO A 106 -6.87 6.78 3.55
N VAL A 107 -6.14 7.78 4.08
CA VAL A 107 -5.07 7.54 5.06
C VAL A 107 -5.62 6.97 6.37
N ALA A 108 -6.70 7.56 6.91
CA ALA A 108 -7.29 7.09 8.17
C ALA A 108 -7.93 5.70 8.00
N ALA A 109 -8.62 5.46 6.89
CA ALA A 109 -9.21 4.17 6.57
C ALA A 109 -8.14 3.07 6.45
N THR A 110 -7.10 3.31 5.65
CA THR A 110 -6.01 2.33 5.46
C THR A 110 -5.18 2.12 6.71
N PHE A 111 -4.94 3.17 7.51
CA PHE A 111 -4.32 3.05 8.83
C PHE A 111 -5.15 2.17 9.78
N THR A 112 -6.48 2.33 9.77
CA THR A 112 -7.38 1.50 10.59
C THR A 112 -7.31 0.04 10.15
N VAL A 113 -7.35 -0.24 8.84
CA VAL A 113 -7.17 -1.58 8.28
C VAL A 113 -5.82 -2.18 8.70
N PHE A 114 -4.75 -1.39 8.67
CA PHE A 114 -3.43 -1.79 9.16
C PHE A 114 -3.42 -2.15 10.64
N VAL A 115 -3.96 -1.29 11.51
CA VAL A 115 -4.04 -1.55 12.96
C VAL A 115 -4.82 -2.84 13.24
N LEU A 116 -5.94 -3.06 12.56
CA LEU A 116 -6.74 -4.28 12.70
C LEU A 116 -5.96 -5.53 12.25
N ALA A 117 -5.28 -5.48 11.11
CA ALA A 117 -4.48 -6.61 10.63
C ALA A 117 -3.35 -6.97 11.61
N VAL A 118 -2.61 -5.96 12.11
CA VAL A 118 -1.55 -6.15 13.11
C VAL A 118 -2.13 -6.69 14.42
N ALA A 119 -3.24 -6.13 14.91
CA ALA A 119 -3.91 -6.61 16.11
C ALA A 119 -4.38 -8.07 15.96
N GLY A 120 -4.86 -8.46 14.78
CA GLY A 120 -5.20 -9.84 14.44
C GLY A 120 -4.00 -10.78 14.51
N ALA A 121 -2.86 -10.38 13.94
CA ALA A 121 -1.63 -11.16 14.02
C ALA A 121 -1.10 -11.27 15.45
N THR A 122 -1.15 -10.19 16.23
CA THR A 122 -0.76 -10.20 17.65
C THR A 122 -1.67 -11.12 18.46
N ALA A 123 -3.00 -11.04 18.29
CA ALA A 123 -3.93 -11.93 18.98
C ALA A 123 -3.70 -13.41 18.61
N ALA A 124 -3.49 -13.70 17.32
CA ALA A 124 -3.16 -15.04 16.84
C ALA A 124 -1.84 -15.55 17.45
N ALA A 125 -0.80 -14.70 17.52
CA ALA A 125 0.46 -15.03 18.14
C ALA A 125 0.29 -15.34 19.63
N LEU A 126 -0.54 -14.60 20.35
CA LEU A 126 -0.85 -14.88 21.77
C LEU A 126 -1.73 -16.13 21.99
N GLY A 127 -1.97 -16.95 20.95
CA GLY A 127 -2.79 -18.16 21.03
C GLY A 127 -4.30 -17.91 20.97
N ARG A 128 -4.74 -16.66 20.84
CA ARG A 128 -6.16 -16.27 20.76
C ARG A 128 -6.66 -16.37 19.31
N ARG A 129 -6.73 -17.60 18.79
CA ARG A 129 -7.00 -17.90 17.37
C ARG A 129 -8.25 -17.21 16.82
N LEU A 130 -9.39 -17.34 17.52
CA LEU A 130 -10.66 -16.73 17.07
C LEU A 130 -10.57 -15.21 17.06
N ALA A 131 -9.98 -14.60 18.08
CA ALA A 131 -9.77 -13.15 18.11
C ALA A 131 -8.86 -12.71 16.95
N GLY A 132 -7.78 -13.45 16.67
CA GLY A 132 -6.91 -13.17 15.54
C GLY A 132 -7.63 -13.21 14.19
N LEU A 133 -8.44 -14.25 13.97
CA LEU A 133 -9.24 -14.40 12.75
C LEU A 133 -10.31 -13.32 12.61
N VAL A 134 -11.04 -13.01 13.69
CA VAL A 134 -12.08 -11.98 13.68
C VAL A 134 -11.48 -10.61 13.37
N THR A 135 -10.37 -10.24 14.02
CA THR A 135 -9.76 -8.91 13.80
C THR A 135 -9.11 -8.81 12.42
N ALA A 136 -8.43 -9.85 11.94
CA ALA A 136 -7.89 -9.88 10.57
C ALA A 136 -9.01 -9.87 9.52
N GLY A 137 -10.09 -10.61 9.76
CA GLY A 137 -11.30 -10.59 8.92
C GLY A 137 -11.96 -9.21 8.90
N ALA A 138 -12.05 -8.53 10.04
CA ALA A 138 -12.55 -7.17 10.14
C ALA A 138 -11.72 -6.19 9.32
N ALA A 139 -10.39 -6.34 9.28
CA ALA A 139 -9.52 -5.55 8.41
C ALA A 139 -9.89 -5.73 6.93
N VAL A 140 -10.11 -6.97 6.49
CA VAL A 140 -10.53 -7.30 5.12
C VAL A 140 -11.91 -6.72 4.81
N VAL A 141 -12.88 -6.91 5.70
CA VAL A 141 -14.24 -6.37 5.53
C VAL A 141 -14.20 -4.84 5.43
N LEU A 142 -13.46 -4.17 6.30
CA LEU A 142 -13.34 -2.71 6.27
C LEU A 142 -12.70 -2.22 4.97
N LEU A 143 -11.67 -2.90 4.47
CA LEU A 143 -11.08 -2.58 3.17
C LEU A 143 -12.10 -2.75 2.04
N VAL A 144 -12.83 -3.87 2.00
CA VAL A 144 -13.85 -4.13 0.97
C VAL A 144 -14.98 -3.10 1.03
N VAL A 145 -15.47 -2.76 2.22
CA VAL A 145 -16.50 -1.73 2.40
C VAL A 145 -15.98 -0.36 1.97
N GLY A 146 -14.76 0.00 2.33
CA GLY A 146 -14.13 1.25 1.89
C GLY A 146 -14.00 1.31 0.36
N LEU A 147 -13.61 0.21 -0.28
CA LEU A 147 -13.55 0.10 -1.73
C LEU A 147 -14.94 0.18 -2.37
N ALA A 148 -15.98 -0.41 -1.77
CA ALA A 148 -17.34 -0.30 -2.26
C ALA A 148 -17.89 1.14 -2.13
N ALA A 149 -17.47 1.88 -1.11
CA ALA A 149 -17.82 3.27 -0.87
C ALA A 149 -16.91 4.30 -1.57
N ARG A 150 -15.98 3.85 -2.42
CA ARG A 150 -15.01 4.73 -3.07
C ARG A 150 -15.67 5.71 -4.03
N ALA A 151 -15.12 6.91 -4.12
CA ALA A 151 -15.52 7.87 -5.14
C ALA A 151 -15.21 7.33 -6.57
N PRO A 152 -15.95 7.75 -7.60
CA PRO A 152 -15.64 7.37 -8.97
C PRO A 152 -14.21 7.76 -9.38
N ILE A 153 -13.47 6.80 -9.93
CA ILE A 153 -12.13 7.01 -10.47
C ILE A 153 -12.27 7.81 -11.79
N PRO A 154 -11.58 8.96 -11.91
CA PRO A 154 -11.58 9.72 -13.15
C PRO A 154 -11.18 8.88 -14.36
N ARG A 155 -11.81 9.15 -15.50
CA ARG A 155 -11.60 8.48 -16.79
C ARG A 155 -10.80 9.33 -17.78
N THR A 156 -10.75 10.64 -17.57
CA THR A 156 -10.15 11.60 -18.52
C THR A 156 -9.22 12.58 -17.79
N LEU A 157 -8.34 13.21 -18.56
CA LEU A 157 -7.44 14.29 -18.09
C LEU A 157 -8.25 15.48 -17.56
N GLU A 158 -9.31 15.85 -18.28
CA GLU A 158 -10.24 16.92 -17.92
C GLU A 158 -10.87 16.66 -16.55
N GLU A 159 -11.37 15.44 -16.28
CA GLU A 159 -11.97 15.08 -14.98
C GLU A 159 -10.97 15.20 -13.81
N VAL A 160 -9.67 14.98 -14.07
CA VAL A 160 -8.64 15.17 -13.03
C VAL A 160 -8.29 16.64 -12.84
N ARG A 161 -8.26 17.45 -13.90
CA ARG A 161 -8.05 18.91 -13.81
C ARG A 161 -9.18 19.59 -13.04
N GLU A 162 -10.42 19.15 -13.24
CA GLU A 162 -11.60 19.65 -12.53
C GLU A 162 -11.62 19.25 -11.05
N ARG A 163 -10.79 18.29 -10.64
CA ARG A 163 -10.70 17.79 -9.28
C ARG A 163 -9.24 17.80 -8.80
N PRO A 164 -8.65 18.98 -8.57
CA PRO A 164 -7.21 19.12 -8.26
C PRO A 164 -6.77 18.33 -7.01
N GLY A 165 -7.69 18.06 -6.08
CA GLY A 165 -7.45 17.16 -4.95
C GLY A 165 -7.19 15.69 -5.32
N ILE A 166 -7.46 15.26 -6.55
CA ILE A 166 -7.19 13.91 -7.09
C ILE A 166 -5.81 13.86 -7.75
N ALA A 167 -5.37 14.94 -8.40
CA ALA A 167 -4.03 15.02 -9.02
C ALA A 167 -2.91 14.85 -7.98
N LEU A 168 -3.15 15.29 -6.74
CA LEU A 168 -2.26 15.07 -5.58
C LEU A 168 -2.35 13.64 -5.00
N ARG A 169 -3.40 12.88 -5.37
CA ARG A 169 -3.70 11.55 -4.81
C ARG A 169 -3.36 10.41 -5.74
N CYS A 170 -3.05 10.64 -7.01
CA CYS A 170 -2.54 9.59 -7.91
C CYS A 170 -1.82 10.29 -9.06
N PRO A 171 -0.55 9.95 -9.39
CA PRO A 171 0.17 10.58 -10.49
C PRO A 171 -0.26 9.93 -11.80
N LEU A 172 -1.58 9.77 -12.00
CA LEU A 172 -2.17 9.22 -13.21
C LEU A 172 -1.80 10.02 -14.47
N LEU A 173 -1.33 11.26 -14.31
CA LEU A 173 -1.26 12.25 -15.40
C LEU A 173 -0.04 13.17 -15.35
N ALA A 174 0.93 12.96 -14.46
CA ALA A 174 2.09 13.85 -14.37
C ALA A 174 2.89 13.88 -15.69
N SER A 175 2.94 12.78 -16.44
CA SER A 175 3.60 12.71 -17.75
C SER A 175 2.76 13.32 -18.91
N ALA A 176 1.43 13.41 -18.77
CA ALA A 176 0.53 13.94 -19.80
C ALA A 176 0.14 15.42 -19.59
N ALA A 177 0.17 15.92 -18.34
CA ALA A 177 -0.29 17.26 -17.98
C ALA A 177 0.83 18.31 -17.88
N ILE A 178 2.11 17.93 -17.88
CA ILE A 178 3.22 18.87 -17.94
C ILE A 178 3.32 19.39 -19.39
N PRO A 179 3.10 20.70 -19.64
CA PRO A 179 3.35 21.31 -20.93
C PRO A 179 4.76 20.93 -21.43
N PRO A 180 4.97 20.69 -22.73
CA PRO A 180 6.30 20.36 -23.25
C PRO A 180 7.39 21.34 -22.77
N SER A 181 7.02 22.61 -22.56
CA SER A 181 7.88 23.68 -22.06
C SER A 181 8.29 23.56 -20.58
N LEU A 182 7.62 22.74 -19.78
CA LEU A 182 7.88 22.52 -18.36
C LEU A 182 8.41 21.11 -18.05
N ARG A 183 8.60 20.25 -19.06
CA ARG A 183 9.32 18.99 -18.88
C ARG A 183 10.77 19.34 -18.57
N ARG A 184 11.27 18.95 -17.39
CA ARG A 184 12.72 19.00 -17.17
C ARG A 184 13.36 18.19 -18.30
N PRO A 185 14.40 18.71 -18.99
CA PRO A 185 15.14 17.89 -19.95
C PRO A 185 15.60 16.66 -19.19
N SER A 186 15.22 15.48 -19.69
CA SER A 186 15.73 14.22 -19.19
C SER A 186 17.25 14.30 -19.26
N SER A 187 17.89 14.49 -18.11
CA SER A 187 19.33 14.31 -18.01
C SER A 187 19.56 12.84 -18.31
N ASN A 188 20.05 12.56 -19.52
CA ASN A 188 20.51 11.23 -19.90
C ASN A 188 21.51 10.76 -18.83
N VAL A 189 21.10 9.80 -18.02
CA VAL A 189 21.97 8.98 -17.17
C VAL A 189 22.04 7.61 -17.81
#